data_AF-A0A168Y0K3-F1
#
_entry.id   AF-A0A168Y0K3-F1
#
_cell.length_a   1.000
_cell.length_b   1.000
_cell.length_c   1.000
_cell.angle_alpha   90.00
_cell.angle_beta   90.00
_cell.angle_gamma   90.00
#
_symmetry.space_group_name_H-M   'P 1'
#
loop_
_entity.id
_entity.type
_entity.pdbx_description
1 polymer ?
#
loop_
_entity_poly.entity_id
_entity_poly.type
_entity_poly.pdbx_seq_one_letter_code
_entity_poly.pdbx_strand_id
1 'polypeptide(L)' 'MASNLLGLWRQRVVTRRELGYLDDRMLQDIGFSRLDAEREMSKPFWRE' A
#
# COMPACT_ATOMS: atom_id res chain seq x y z
N MET A 1 12.85 -8.97 20.26
CA MET A 1 11.89 -9.93 19.67
C MET A 1 12.16 -9.98 18.18
N ALA A 2 12.40 -11.16 17.63
CA ALA A 2 12.80 -11.31 16.23
C ALA A 2 11.74 -10.70 15.30
N SER A 3 12.18 -9.78 14.45
CA SER A 3 11.35 -9.06 13.49
C SER A 3 10.75 -10.05 12.48
N ASN A 4 9.43 -10.17 12.42
CA ASN A 4 8.75 -11.02 11.44
C ASN A 4 8.68 -10.30 10.08
N LEU A 5 9.84 -10.19 9.41
CA LEU A 5 9.99 -9.54 8.10
C LEU A 5 9.03 -10.10 7.03
N LEU A 6 8.75 -11.41 7.08
CA LEU A 6 7.79 -12.04 6.18
C LEU A 6 6.36 -11.53 6.42
N GLY A 7 5.98 -11.35 7.68
CA GLY A 7 4.68 -10.76 8.05
C GLY A 7 4.55 -9.32 7.54
N LEU A 8 5.60 -8.52 7.68
CA LEU A 8 5.66 -7.15 7.18
C LEU A 8 5.50 -7.09 5.65
N TRP A 9 6.24 -7.92 4.92
CA TRP A 9 6.14 -7.98 3.47
C TRP A 9 4.77 -8.45 2.99
N ARG A 10 4.17 -9.43 3.68
CA ARG A 10 2.79 -9.87 3.40
C ARG A 10 1.80 -8.71 3.60
N GLN A 11 1.93 -7.97 4.69
CA GLN A 11 1.08 -6.81 4.97
C GLN A 11 1.21 -5.76 3.86
N ARG A 12 2.43 -5.41 3.45
CA ARG A 12 2.66 -4.42 2.37
C ARG A 12 2.03 -4.85 1.05
N VAL A 13 2.13 -6.13 0.68
CA VAL A 13 1.48 -6.65 -0.53
C VAL A 13 -0.04 -6.50 -0.46
N VAL A 14 -0.64 -6.81 0.69
CA VAL A 14 -2.10 -6.70 0.88
C VAL A 14 -2.54 -5.25 0.82
N THR A 15 -1.94 -4.36 1.62
CA THR A 15 -2.32 -2.94 1.69
C THR A 15 -2.15 -2.25 0.34
N ARG A 16 -1.08 -2.55 -0.42
CA ARG A 16 -0.90 -1.99 -1.76
C ARG A 16 -1.98 -2.46 -2.73
N ARG A 17 -2.38 -3.72 -2.67
CA ARG A 17 -3.50 -4.21 -3.50
C ARG A 17 -4.81 -3.51 -3.14
N GLU A 18 -5.05 -3.26 -1.85
CA GLU A 18 -6.24 -2.55 -1.38
C GLU A 18 -6.35 -1.13 -1.95
N LEU A 19 -5.23 -0.39 -2.04
CA LEU A 19 -5.20 0.93 -2.68
C LEU A 19 -5.70 0.92 -4.14
N GLY A 20 -5.50 -0.18 -4.86
CA GLY A 20 -5.96 -0.35 -6.25
C GLY A 20 -7.47 -0.55 -6.38
N TYR A 21 -8.15 -0.95 -5.31
CA TYR A 21 -9.61 -1.13 -5.29
C TYR A 21 -10.36 0.12 -4.83
N LEU A 22 -9.66 1.13 -4.30
CA LEU A 22 -10.28 2.38 -3.86
C LEU A 22 -10.54 3.31 -5.04
N ASP A 23 -11.72 3.93 -5.06
CA ASP A 23 -12.02 5.03 -5.98
C ASP A 23 -11.33 6.34 -5.57
N ASP A 24 -11.39 7.36 -6.41
CA ASP A 24 -10.69 8.62 -6.19
C ASP A 24 -11.18 9.37 -4.95
N ARG A 25 -12.45 9.23 -4.57
CA ARG A 25 -13.03 9.88 -3.39
C ARG A 25 -12.56 9.17 -2.12
N MET A 26 -12.60 7.84 -2.11
CA MET A 26 -12.09 7.04 -1.00
C MET A 26 -10.59 7.28 -0.76
N LEU A 27 -9.81 7.43 -1.83
CA LEU A 27 -8.41 7.82 -1.74
C LEU A 27 -8.25 9.21 -1.10
N GLN A 28 -9.04 10.19 -1.55
CA GLN A 28 -9.00 11.54 -0.96
C GLN A 28 -9.40 11.55 0.51
N ASP A 29 -10.37 10.73 0.92
CA ASP A 29 -10.80 10.61 2.31
C ASP A 29 -9.66 10.11 3.23
N ILE A 30 -8.71 9.33 2.71
CA ILE A 30 -7.49 8.89 3.42
C ILE A 30 -6.26 9.76 3.12
N GLY A 31 -6.43 10.88 2.41
CA GLY A 31 -5.36 11.83 2.09
C GLY A 31 -4.45 11.42 0.93
N PHE A 32 -4.88 10.50 0.08
CA PHE A 32 -4.16 10.05 -1.11
C PHE A 32 -4.75 10.64 -2.39
N SER A 33 -3.89 11.02 -3.33
CA SER A 33 -4.30 11.16 -4.73
C SER A 33 -4.22 9.81 -5.45
N ARG A 34 -4.88 9.70 -6.62
CA ARG A 34 -4.71 8.54 -7.51
C ARG A 34 -3.24 8.28 -7.85
N LEU A 35 -2.47 9.34 -8.11
CA LEU A 35 -1.05 9.24 -8.41
C LEU A 35 -0.23 8.73 -7.22
N ASP A 36 -0.56 9.14 -6.00
CA ASP A 36 0.12 8.63 -4.79
C ASP A 36 -0.18 7.15 -4.58
N ALA A 37 -1.42 6.73 -4.79
CA ALA A 37 -1.81 5.33 -4.73
C ALA A 37 -1.06 4.49 -5.77
N GLU A 38 -0.96 4.96 -7.02
CA GLU A 38 -0.20 4.28 -8.08
C GLU A 38 1.29 4.16 -7.75
N ARG A 39 1.89 5.23 -7.22
CA ARG A 39 3.27 5.22 -6.76
C ARG A 39 3.47 4.18 -5.66
N GLU A 40 2.60 4.15 -4.66
CA GLU A 40 2.66 3.19 -3.56
C GLU A 40 2.48 1.75 -4.05
N MET A 41 1.53 1.51 -4.96
CA MET A 41 1.29 0.21 -5.58
C MET A 41 2.49 -0.31 -6.38
N SER A 42 3.23 0.59 -7.02
CA SER A 42 4.41 0.24 -7.82
C SER A 42 5.63 -0.15 -6.97
N LYS A 43 5.61 0.11 -5.66
CA LYS A 43 6.75 -0.19 -4.79
C LYS A 43 6.92 -1.71 -4.61
N PRO A 44 8.15 -2.23 -4.71
CA PRO A 44 8.41 -3.63 -4.41
C PRO A 44 8.16 -3.93 -2.93
N PHE A 45 7.76 -5.17 -2.60
CA PHE A 45 7.28 -5.55 -1.26
C PHE A 45 8.30 -5.29 -0.12
N TRP A 46 9.59 -5.30 -0.42
CA TRP A 46 10.65 -5.08 0.56
C TRP A 46 10.89 -3.60 0.90
N ARG A 47 10.37 -2.67 0.10
CA ARG A 47 10.58 -1.23 0.25
C ARG A 47 9.41 -0.56 0.95
N GLU A 48 9.71 0.49 1.74
CA GLU A 48 8.72 1.44 2.29
C GLU A 48 8.37 2.54 1.30
#